data_AF-A0A238JAM7-F1
#
_entry.id   AF-A0A238JAM7-F1
#
_cell.length_a   1.000
_cell.length_b   1.000
_cell.length_c   1.000
_cell.angle_alpha   90.00
_cell.angle_beta   90.00
_cell.angle_gamma   90.00
#
_symmetry.space_group_name_H-M   'P 1'
#
loop_
_entity.id
_entity.type
_entity.pdbx_description
1 polymer ?
#
loop_
_entity_poly.entity_id
_entity_poly.type
_entity_poly.pdbx_seq_one_letter_code
_entity_poly.pdbx_strand_id
1 'polypeptide(L)'
;MSSALYCKNCDAQLTRRLDVIPLSPEGVSRCNFVEPGENRVAEVAPVPKGGKLCVDAEFCTEFPASWQPNSIDAEDTVWINPSDLTSVLHWISEVSYHVGRDGVDGNNGPNKLCKCGALVGTEYADSYQWHVFVPIARHTYWKEQ
;
A
#
# COMPACT_ATOMS: atom_id res chain seq x y z
N MET A 1 -2.92 -16.77 10.40
CA MET A 1 -2.06 -17.47 9.42
C MET A 1 -1.14 -16.44 8.80
N SER A 2 0.15 -16.77 8.64
CA SER A 2 1.15 -15.85 8.10
C SER A 2 1.33 -16.09 6.60
N SER A 3 1.67 -15.05 5.85
CA SER A 3 1.94 -15.17 4.41
C SER A 3 2.96 -14.13 3.96
N ALA A 4 3.61 -14.35 2.82
CA ALA A 4 4.48 -13.36 2.20
C ALA A 4 4.03 -13.09 0.76
N LEU A 5 4.29 -11.86 0.29
CA LEU A 5 4.01 -11.43 -1.06
C LEU A 5 5.17 -11.80 -1.99
N TYR A 6 4.86 -12.29 -3.17
CA TYR A 6 5.81 -12.71 -4.20
C TYR A 6 5.50 -12.05 -5.54
N CYS A 7 6.55 -11.83 -6.33
CA CYS A 7 6.44 -11.39 -7.71
C CYS A 7 6.05 -12.57 -8.62
N LYS A 8 4.98 -12.43 -9.40
CA LYS A 8 4.55 -13.46 -10.38
C LYS A 8 5.54 -13.69 -11.51
N ASN A 9 6.38 -12.69 -11.83
CA ASN A 9 7.31 -12.79 -12.95
C ASN A 9 8.61 -13.55 -12.63
N CYS A 10 9.09 -13.50 -11.38
CA CYS A 10 10.40 -14.08 -11.03
C CYS A 10 10.45 -14.77 -9.66
N ASP A 11 9.30 -14.94 -9.00
CA ASP A 11 9.16 -15.56 -7.68
C ASP A 11 9.99 -14.92 -6.56
N ALA A 12 10.45 -13.69 -6.75
CA ALA A 12 11.12 -12.94 -5.70
C ALA A 12 10.14 -12.62 -4.56
N GLN A 13 10.58 -12.87 -3.33
CA GLN A 13 9.85 -12.48 -2.12
C GLN A 13 9.94 -10.96 -1.93
N LEU A 14 8.79 -10.29 -1.96
CA LEU A 14 8.65 -8.83 -1.94
C LEU A 14 8.44 -8.26 -0.53
N THR A 15 7.94 -9.08 0.39
CA THR A 15 7.74 -8.70 1.80
C THR A 15 8.35 -9.74 2.71
N ARG A 16 8.64 -9.37 3.96
CA ARG A 16 8.75 -10.38 5.02
C ARG A 16 7.41 -11.08 5.24
N ARG A 17 7.37 -12.07 6.14
CA ARG A 17 6.11 -12.74 6.50
C ARG A 17 5.23 -11.78 7.28
N LEU A 18 3.94 -11.77 6.94
CA LEU A 18 2.92 -10.88 7.47
C LEU A 18 1.74 -11.69 7.97
N ASP A 19 1.26 -11.32 9.15
CA ASP A 19 0.03 -11.84 9.71
C ASP A 19 -1.17 -11.08 9.14
N VAL A 20 -2.26 -11.80 8.90
CA VAL A 20 -3.54 -11.18 8.53
C VAL A 20 -4.05 -10.41 9.74
N ILE A 21 -4.24 -9.10 9.58
CA ILE A 21 -5.00 -8.28 10.51
C ILE A 21 -6.45 -8.31 10.01
N PRO A 22 -7.41 -8.80 10.83
CA PRO A 22 -8.81 -8.78 10.45
C PRO A 22 -9.28 -7.33 10.27
N LEU A 23 -10.15 -7.10 9.29
CA LEU A 23 -10.84 -5.84 9.13
C LEU A 23 -11.63 -5.58 10.42
N SER A 24 -11.17 -4.63 11.24
CA SER A 24 -11.88 -4.19 12.43
C SER A 24 -12.16 -2.70 12.29
N PRO A 25 -13.33 -2.23 12.76
CA PRO A 25 -13.61 -0.81 12.85
C PRO A 25 -12.50 -0.05 13.58
N GLU A 26 -11.74 -0.64 14.50
CA GLU A 26 -10.58 0.01 15.16
C GLU A 26 -9.32 0.07 14.29
N GLY A 27 -9.07 -0.92 13.43
CA GLY A 27 -7.98 -0.88 12.44
C GLY A 27 -8.25 0.11 11.31
N VAL A 28 -9.52 0.34 11.03
CA VAL A 28 -10.04 1.27 10.03
C VAL A 28 -10.26 2.68 10.59
N SER A 29 -10.82 2.86 11.80
CA SER A 29 -11.28 4.14 12.40
C SER A 29 -10.23 5.26 12.49
N ARG A 30 -8.97 4.97 12.17
CA ARG A 30 -7.88 5.94 12.10
C ARG A 30 -7.72 6.58 10.70
N CYS A 31 -8.58 6.25 9.73
CA CYS A 31 -8.52 6.77 8.35
C CYS A 31 -9.29 8.05 8.10
N ASN A 32 -9.28 8.97 9.06
CA ASN A 32 -9.85 10.28 8.79
C ASN A 32 -8.93 11.08 7.86
N PHE A 33 -9.45 11.32 6.66
CA PHE A 33 -9.07 12.43 5.80
C PHE A 33 -8.89 13.70 6.63
N VAL A 34 -7.70 14.31 6.59
CA VAL A 34 -7.45 15.60 7.23
C VAL A 34 -7.81 16.69 6.22
N GLU A 35 -8.86 17.47 6.48
CA GLU A 35 -9.21 18.60 5.64
C GLU A 35 -8.07 19.65 5.63
N PRO A 36 -7.83 20.34 4.50
CA PRO A 36 -6.83 21.41 4.43
C PRO A 36 -7.14 22.53 5.44
N GLY A 37 -6.38 22.60 6.54
CA GLY A 37 -6.54 23.63 7.57
C GLY A 37 -6.91 23.10 8.95
N GLU A 38 -7.25 21.82 9.09
CA GLU A 38 -7.39 21.18 10.40
C GLU A 38 -6.03 20.72 10.94
N ASN A 39 -5.60 21.28 12.07
CA ASN A 39 -4.47 20.78 12.86
C ASN A 39 -4.87 19.52 13.66
N ARG A 40 -5.33 18.48 12.97
CA ARG A 40 -5.51 17.16 13.57
C ARG A 40 -4.40 16.25 13.06
N VAL A 41 -3.32 16.22 13.84
CA VAL A 41 -2.27 15.18 13.83
C VAL A 41 -2.85 13.84 14.32
N ALA A 42 -4.11 13.54 14.00
CA ALA A 42 -4.77 12.30 14.41
C ALA A 42 -4.30 11.19 13.46
N GLU A 43 -3.06 10.77 13.71
CA GLU A 43 -2.53 9.42 13.50
C GLU A 43 -3.19 8.66 12.37
N VAL A 44 -2.80 8.98 11.13
CA VAL A 44 -2.81 7.98 10.08
C VAL A 44 -1.82 6.89 10.52
N ALA A 45 -2.29 5.98 11.35
CA ALA A 45 -1.44 4.93 11.90
C ALA A 45 -1.14 3.97 10.75
N PRO A 46 0.13 3.80 10.37
CA PRO A 46 0.46 2.85 9.32
C PRO A 46 -0.04 1.47 9.71
N VAL A 47 -0.32 0.62 8.73
CA VAL A 47 -0.54 -0.82 8.98
C VAL A 47 0.56 -1.30 9.93
N PRO A 48 0.23 -1.93 11.07
CA PRO A 48 1.24 -2.33 12.04
C PRO A 48 2.32 -3.16 11.36
N LYS A 49 3.58 -2.84 11.68
CA LYS A 49 4.75 -3.53 11.15
C LYS A 49 4.60 -5.04 11.37
N GLY A 50 4.53 -5.82 10.30
CA GLY A 50 4.37 -7.29 10.34
C GLY A 50 2.94 -7.76 10.09
N GLY A 51 2.03 -6.84 9.81
CA GLY A 51 0.66 -7.11 9.43
C GLY A 51 0.42 -6.83 7.94
N LYS A 52 -0.59 -7.51 7.40
CA LYS A 52 -1.28 -7.11 6.17
C LYS A 52 -2.76 -6.89 6.50
N LEU A 53 -3.32 -5.81 6.02
CA LEU A 53 -4.73 -5.47 6.18
C LEU A 53 -5.46 -5.73 4.87
N CYS A 54 -6.47 -6.60 4.88
CA CYS A 54 -7.37 -6.75 3.74
C CYS A 54 -8.46 -5.68 3.84
N VAL A 55 -8.64 -4.93 2.77
CA VAL A 55 -9.52 -3.78 2.68
C VAL A 55 -10.55 -4.08 1.59
N ASP A 56 -11.82 -4.07 1.97
CA ASP A 56 -12.91 -4.29 1.01
C ASP A 56 -13.07 -3.09 0.06
N ALA A 57 -13.73 -3.34 -1.07
CA ALA A 57 -13.93 -2.32 -2.09
C ALA A 57 -14.85 -1.19 -1.63
N GLU A 58 -15.84 -1.49 -0.77
CA GLU A 58 -16.82 -0.51 -0.27
C GLU A 58 -16.11 0.57 0.55
N PHE A 59 -15.18 0.17 1.41
CA PHE A 59 -14.34 1.06 2.20
C PHE A 59 -13.49 1.99 1.33
N CYS A 60 -12.90 1.48 0.23
CA CYS A 60 -12.15 2.32 -0.71
C CYS A 60 -13.01 3.42 -1.35
N THR A 61 -14.33 3.22 -1.47
CA THR A 61 -15.25 4.23 -2.04
C THR A 61 -15.56 5.39 -1.10
N GLU A 62 -15.29 5.24 0.21
CA GLU A 62 -15.44 6.32 1.20
C GLU A 62 -14.33 7.39 1.08
N PHE A 63 -13.24 7.08 0.37
CA PHE A 63 -12.13 8.00 0.15
C PHE A 63 -12.36 8.90 -1.07
N PRO A 64 -11.79 10.12 -1.05
CA PRO A 64 -11.75 10.98 -2.24
C PRO A 64 -11.21 10.22 -3.45
N ALA A 65 -11.75 10.49 -4.64
CA ALA A 65 -11.28 9.85 -5.88
C ALA A 65 -9.78 10.04 -6.13
N SER A 66 -9.19 11.12 -5.61
CA SER A 66 -7.75 11.39 -5.68
C SER A 66 -6.90 10.46 -4.80
N TRP A 67 -7.52 9.56 -4.06
CA TRP A 67 -6.91 8.67 -3.07
C TRP A 67 -7.30 7.21 -3.23
N GLN A 68 -8.27 6.95 -4.11
CA GLN A 68 -8.60 5.58 -4.46
C GLN A 68 -7.34 4.96 -5.04
N PRO A 69 -6.80 3.91 -4.40
CA PRO A 69 -5.65 3.24 -4.97
C PRO A 69 -6.02 2.86 -6.39
N ASN A 70 -5.22 3.30 -7.36
CA ASN A 70 -5.36 2.89 -8.75
C ASN A 70 -4.95 1.41 -8.89
N SER A 71 -5.53 0.51 -8.08
CA SER A 71 -5.55 -0.90 -8.40
C SER A 71 -6.55 -1.04 -9.54
N ILE A 72 -6.02 -1.30 -10.73
CA ILE A 72 -6.81 -1.66 -11.91
C ILE A 72 -7.79 -2.82 -11.66
N ASP A 73 -7.65 -3.50 -10.53
CA ASP A 73 -8.54 -4.55 -10.04
C ASP A 73 -9.04 -4.09 -8.64
N ALA A 74 -10.25 -3.54 -8.58
CA ALA A 74 -10.88 -3.02 -7.35
C ALA A 74 -11.45 -4.12 -6.43
N GLU A 75 -11.19 -5.40 -6.74
CA GLU A 75 -11.56 -6.53 -5.88
C GLU A 75 -10.48 -6.70 -4.80
N ASP A 76 -10.88 -6.56 -3.53
CA ASP A 76 -10.08 -6.77 -2.30
C ASP A 76 -8.64 -6.26 -2.35
N THR A 77 -8.44 -5.03 -1.88
CA THR A 77 -7.10 -4.43 -1.82
C THR A 77 -6.38 -4.83 -0.53
N VAL A 78 -5.09 -5.16 -0.59
CA VAL A 78 -4.29 -5.43 0.62
C VAL A 78 -3.35 -4.28 0.91
N TRP A 79 -3.38 -3.75 2.13
CA TRP A 79 -2.47 -2.70 2.59
C TRP A 79 -1.38 -3.27 3.49
N ILE A 80 -0.15 -2.78 3.31
CA ILE A 80 1.05 -3.28 3.99
C ILE A 80 1.86 -2.09 4.48
N ASN A 81 2.58 -2.24 5.60
CA ASN A 81 3.56 -1.24 6.00
C ASN A 81 4.74 -1.19 5.01
N PRO A 82 5.16 -0.03 4.47
CA PRO A 82 6.31 0.07 3.57
C PRO A 82 7.61 -0.49 4.17
N SER A 83 7.76 -0.46 5.51
CA SER A 83 8.93 -1.04 6.20
C SER A 83 8.97 -2.58 6.19
N ASP A 84 7.90 -3.23 5.72
CA ASP A 84 7.82 -4.68 5.55
C ASP A 84 8.27 -5.15 4.17
N LEU A 85 8.51 -4.21 3.26
CA LEU A 85 9.06 -4.46 1.93
C LEU A 85 10.53 -4.91 2.02
N THR A 86 10.90 -5.85 1.15
CA THR A 86 12.29 -6.29 1.05
C THR A 86 13.10 -5.37 0.14
N SER A 87 14.42 -5.43 0.24
CA SER A 87 15.35 -4.62 -0.56
C SER A 87 15.38 -4.98 -2.06
N VAL A 88 14.59 -5.97 -2.49
CA VAL A 88 14.45 -6.35 -3.91
C VAL A 88 13.51 -5.44 -4.68
N LEU A 89 12.88 -4.49 -3.98
CA LEU A 89 11.97 -3.50 -4.55
C LEU A 89 12.73 -2.20 -4.82
N HIS A 90 12.52 -1.66 -6.01
CA HIS A 90 13.13 -0.43 -6.49
C HIS A 90 12.04 0.57 -6.85
N TRP A 91 12.36 1.85 -6.76
CA TRP A 91 11.51 2.91 -7.29
C TRP A 91 11.58 2.94 -8.82
N ILE A 92 10.45 3.27 -9.47
CA ILE A 92 10.51 3.70 -10.87
C ILE A 92 11.30 5.02 -10.96
N SER A 93 12.07 5.21 -12.03
CA SER A 93 12.94 6.38 -12.18
C SER A 93 12.20 7.67 -12.57
N GLU A 94 10.91 7.58 -12.92
CA GLU A 94 10.14 8.73 -13.39
C GLU A 94 9.71 9.62 -12.22
N VAL A 95 10.20 10.87 -12.24
CA VAL A 95 10.02 11.87 -11.18
C VAL A 95 8.55 12.15 -10.87
N SER A 96 7.67 12.09 -11.89
CA SER A 96 6.23 12.32 -11.75
C SER A 96 5.55 11.41 -10.73
N TYR A 97 6.07 10.21 -10.50
CA TYR A 97 5.45 9.23 -9.59
C TYR A 97 5.85 9.38 -8.12
N HIS A 98 6.68 10.39 -7.81
CA HIS A 98 7.24 10.65 -6.49
C HIS A 98 6.80 12.00 -5.89
N VAL A 99 5.83 12.69 -6.49
CA VAL A 99 5.54 14.08 -6.13
C VAL A 99 4.36 14.18 -5.17
N GLY A 100 4.60 13.84 -3.90
CA GLY A 100 3.81 14.32 -2.77
C GLY A 100 4.34 15.64 -2.22
N ARG A 101 3.61 16.26 -1.29
CA ARG A 101 4.03 17.52 -0.67
C ARG A 101 5.36 17.40 0.08
N ASP A 102 5.59 16.26 0.71
CA ASP A 102 6.77 15.96 1.54
C ASP A 102 7.17 14.47 1.47
N GLY A 103 6.68 13.75 0.47
CA GLY A 103 6.90 12.32 0.30
C GLY A 103 6.36 11.83 -1.04
N VAL A 104 5.93 10.57 -1.08
CA VAL A 104 5.39 9.95 -2.31
C VAL A 104 3.87 9.89 -2.23
N ASP A 105 3.19 10.53 -3.18
CA ASP A 105 1.72 10.60 -3.19
C ASP A 105 1.04 9.35 -3.79
N GLY A 106 1.76 8.52 -4.55
CA GLY A 106 1.23 7.32 -5.20
C GLY A 106 0.10 7.52 -6.22
N ASN A 107 -0.45 8.73 -6.40
CA ASN A 107 -1.67 8.98 -7.17
C ASN A 107 -1.47 8.79 -8.67
N ASN A 108 -0.23 8.94 -9.13
CA ASN A 108 0.14 8.68 -10.53
C ASN A 108 0.23 7.19 -10.87
N GLY A 109 0.00 6.31 -9.90
CA GLY A 109 -0.07 4.86 -10.10
C GLY A 109 1.18 4.12 -9.61
N PRO A 110 1.40 2.89 -10.10
CA PRO A 110 2.47 2.01 -9.64
C PRO A 110 3.84 2.67 -9.63
N ASN A 111 4.50 2.68 -8.47
CA ASN A 111 5.81 3.32 -8.29
C ASN A 111 6.90 2.37 -7.76
N LYS A 112 6.56 1.08 -7.55
CA LYS A 112 7.51 0.05 -7.14
C LYS A 112 7.71 -1.03 -8.21
N LEU A 113 8.98 -1.33 -8.46
CA LEU A 113 9.45 -2.39 -9.33
C LEU A 113 10.06 -3.51 -8.49
N CYS A 114 9.81 -4.75 -8.90
CA CYS A 114 10.65 -5.87 -8.48
C CYS A 114 12.03 -5.77 -9.17
N LYS A 115 13.07 -6.42 -8.62
CA LYS A 115 14.39 -6.61 -9.24
C LYS A 115 14.37 -7.12 -10.70
N CYS A 116 13.29 -7.79 -11.11
CA CYS A 116 13.10 -8.27 -12.48
C CYS A 116 12.47 -7.24 -13.44
N GLY A 117 12.16 -6.02 -12.96
CA GLY A 117 11.51 -4.96 -13.73
C GLY A 117 9.98 -5.00 -13.76
N ALA A 118 9.33 -5.97 -13.09
CA ALA A 118 7.88 -5.99 -12.99
C ALA A 118 7.35 -4.89 -12.06
N LEU A 119 6.31 -4.16 -12.48
CA LEU A 119 5.56 -3.25 -11.61
C LEU A 119 4.75 -4.06 -10.60
N VAL A 120 5.00 -3.89 -9.32
CA VAL A 120 4.42 -4.76 -8.27
C VAL A 120 3.53 -4.05 -7.28
N GLY A 121 3.52 -2.72 -7.25
CA GLY A 121 2.65 -1.97 -6.36
C GLY A 121 2.90 -0.48 -6.36
N THR A 122 2.10 0.18 -5.53
CA THR A 122 2.17 1.61 -5.24
C THR A 122 2.45 1.79 -3.75
N GLU A 123 3.51 2.51 -3.43
CA GLU A 123 3.76 3.03 -2.10
C GLU A 123 3.22 4.45 -1.99
N TYR A 124 2.48 4.70 -0.92
CA TYR A 124 1.99 5.99 -0.47
C TYR A 124 2.76 6.32 0.81
N ALA A 125 3.40 7.48 0.87
CA ALA A 125 4.32 7.84 1.96
C ALA A 125 4.51 9.36 2.11
N ASP A 126 3.50 10.16 1.77
CA ASP A 126 3.48 11.60 2.09
C ASP A 126 2.73 11.89 3.40
N SER A 127 2.90 13.07 3.99
CA SER A 127 2.26 13.44 5.28
C SER A 127 0.77 13.61 5.22
N TYR A 128 0.20 13.72 4.02
CA TYR A 128 -1.24 13.75 3.84
C TYR A 128 -1.79 12.33 3.75
N GLN A 129 -0.93 11.36 3.45
CA GLN A 129 -1.31 10.01 3.07
C GLN A 129 -1.09 8.90 4.09
N TRP A 130 -1.78 7.79 3.86
CA TRP A 130 -1.50 6.53 4.52
C TRP A 130 -0.13 6.04 4.10
N HIS A 131 0.76 5.85 5.07
CA HIS A 131 2.08 5.27 4.85
C HIS A 131 1.93 3.77 4.57
N VAL A 132 1.48 3.42 3.37
CA VAL A 132 1.10 2.06 2.97
C VAL A 132 1.66 1.68 1.61
N PHE A 133 1.89 0.40 1.43
CA PHE A 133 2.15 -0.22 0.14
C PHE A 133 0.94 -1.06 -0.28
N VAL A 134 0.50 -0.83 -1.51
CA VAL A 134 -0.62 -1.53 -2.16
C VAL A 134 -0.08 -2.38 -3.31
N PRO A 135 -0.14 -3.72 -3.22
CA PRO A 135 0.36 -4.61 -4.26
C PRO A 135 -0.60 -4.67 -5.46
N ILE A 136 -0.04 -4.90 -6.65
CA ILE A 136 -0.83 -5.11 -7.86
C ILE A 136 -1.14 -6.60 -8.00
N ALA A 137 -2.41 -6.98 -7.88
CA ALA A 137 -2.87 -8.36 -7.91
C ALA A 137 -2.45 -9.10 -9.20
N ARG A 138 -2.51 -8.46 -10.38
CA ARG A 138 -2.04 -9.09 -11.63
C ARG A 138 -0.54 -9.41 -11.70
N HIS A 139 0.31 -8.76 -10.88
CA HIS A 139 1.78 -8.95 -10.90
C HIS A 139 2.33 -9.60 -9.63
N THR A 140 1.50 -9.81 -8.62
CA THR A 140 1.91 -10.36 -7.33
C THR A 140 0.98 -11.48 -6.88
N TYR A 141 1.45 -12.30 -5.94
CA TYR A 141 0.66 -13.35 -5.32
C TYR A 141 1.13 -13.64 -3.91
N TRP A 142 0.24 -14.21 -3.10
CA TRP A 142 0.52 -14.58 -1.72
C TRP A 142 0.86 -16.07 -1.62
N LYS A 143 1.86 -16.42 -0.81
CA LYS A 143 2.09 -17.80 -0.36
C LYS A 143 1.83 -17.90 1.13
N GLU A 144 0.91 -18.79 1.52
CA GLU A 144 0.70 -19.20 2.91
C GLU A 144 1.78 -20.17 3.34
N GLN A 145 2.25 -20.03 4.59
CA GLN A 145 3.22 -20.91 5.22
C GLN A 145 3.00 -21.00 6.73
#